data_AF-A0A3L8D6F2-F1
#
_entry.id   AF-A0A3L8D6F2-F1
#
_cell.length_a   1.000
_cell.length_b   1.000
_cell.length_c   1.000
_cell.angle_alpha   90.00
_cell.angle_beta   90.00
_cell.angle_gamma   90.00
#
_symmetry.space_group_name_H-M   'P 1'
#
loop_
_entity.id
_entity.type
_entity.pdbx_description
1 polymer ?
#
loop_
_entity_poly.entity_id
_entity_poly.type
_entity_poly.pdbx_seq_one_letter_code
_entity_poly.pdbx_strand_id
1 'polypeptide(L)'
;MSQDVTIFDDCKLTNVKLYLNSECYPYDDLNLDFERNKYAILYDMYSRFRRAYYGCDCAEAYLTTTNFLLRGPFVVIDCSRQNESIKSATVDVRLEFDCKENMPANTTAYCLIMHDRVVEYSPLTNVVRRIV
;
A
#
# COMPACT_ATOMS: atom_id res chain seq x y z
N MET A 1 -15.02 -22.41 8.00
CA MET A 1 -15.48 -21.08 8.46
C MET A 1 -15.00 -20.08 7.43
N SER A 2 -15.85 -19.22 6.87
CA SER A 2 -15.40 -18.16 5.95
C SER A 2 -14.75 -17.06 6.79
N GLN A 3 -13.51 -16.69 6.49
CA GLN A 3 -12.92 -15.46 7.03
C GLN A 3 -13.70 -14.25 6.50
N ASP A 4 -13.81 -13.21 7.33
CA ASP A 4 -14.38 -11.94 6.91
C ASP A 4 -13.42 -11.27 5.92
N VAL A 5 -13.84 -11.15 4.66
CA VAL A 5 -13.03 -10.58 3.57
C VAL A 5 -12.74 -9.09 3.75
N THR A 6 -13.36 -8.44 4.74
CA THR A 6 -13.11 -7.04 5.09
C THR A 6 -12.01 -6.87 6.14
N ILE A 7 -11.48 -7.97 6.68
CA ILE A 7 -10.42 -7.99 7.69
C ILE A 7 -9.13 -8.49 7.07
N PHE A 8 -8.07 -7.68 7.12
CA PHE A 8 -6.73 -8.10 6.69
C PHE A 8 -5.87 -8.54 7.88
N ASP A 9 -5.08 -9.57 7.67
CA ASP A 9 -4.07 -10.03 8.62
C ASP A 9 -2.79 -9.20 8.48
N ASP A 10 -2.07 -8.96 9.59
CA ASP A 10 -0.79 -8.22 9.55
C ASP A 10 0.34 -8.98 8.85
N CYS A 11 0.18 -10.29 8.64
CA CYS A 11 1.13 -11.22 8.02
C CYS A 11 2.57 -11.11 8.57
N LYS A 12 2.75 -10.59 9.78
CA LYS A 12 4.04 -10.18 10.37
C LYS A 12 4.92 -9.38 9.40
N LEU A 13 4.30 -8.48 8.65
CA LEU A 13 4.97 -7.59 7.72
C LEU A 13 6.05 -6.79 8.45
N THR A 14 7.26 -6.76 7.89
CA THR A 14 8.40 -6.00 8.41
C THR A 14 8.78 -4.83 7.51
N ASN A 15 8.60 -4.98 6.19
CA ASN A 15 8.91 -3.92 5.24
C ASN A 15 8.04 -4.02 3.99
N VAL A 16 7.84 -2.89 3.30
CA VAL A 16 7.23 -2.83 1.97
C VAL A 16 7.98 -1.79 1.17
N LYS A 17 8.29 -2.12 -0.08
CA LYS A 17 8.87 -1.22 -1.07
C LYS A 17 8.08 -1.30 -2.37
N LEU A 18 7.69 -0.14 -2.86
CA LEU A 18 7.21 0.07 -4.20
C LEU A 18 8.35 0.59 -5.05
N TYR A 19 8.64 -0.08 -6.14
CA TYR A 19 9.55 0.37 -7.17
C TYR A 19 8.74 0.86 -8.36
N LEU A 20 9.01 2.11 -8.76
CA LEU A 20 8.54 2.69 -10.00
C LEU A 20 9.76 2.85 -10.91
N ASN A 21 9.92 1.91 -11.86
CA ASN A 21 11.18 1.71 -12.57
C ASN A 21 12.35 1.52 -11.57
N SER A 22 13.29 2.46 -11.51
CA SER A 22 14.46 2.42 -10.63
C SER A 22 14.28 3.20 -9.32
N GLU A 23 13.20 3.96 -9.17
CA GLU A 23 12.92 4.74 -7.95
C GLU A 23 12.15 3.88 -6.95
N CYS A 24 12.48 3.98 -5.66
CA CYS A 24 11.84 3.20 -4.60
C CYS A 24 11.12 4.08 -3.57
N TYR A 25 9.99 3.58 -3.06
CA TYR A 25 9.14 4.25 -2.09
C TYR A 25 8.62 3.25 -1.05
N PRO A 26 8.59 3.59 0.25
CA PRO A 26 9.36 4.67 0.86
C PRO A 26 10.88 4.44 0.70
N TYR A 27 11.66 5.52 0.72
CA TYR A 27 13.12 5.42 0.65
C TYR A 27 13.70 4.66 1.86
N ASP A 28 13.25 5.01 3.07
CA ASP A 28 13.65 4.34 4.31
C ASP A 28 12.85 3.05 4.54
N ASP A 29 13.43 2.11 5.26
CA ASP A 29 12.73 0.89 5.67
C ASP A 29 11.74 1.17 6.79
N LEU A 30 10.55 0.58 6.67
CA LEU A 30 9.47 0.79 7.64
C LEU A 30 9.77 0.14 9.00
N ASN A 31 10.58 -0.92 9.02
CA ASN A 31 10.99 -1.64 10.23
C ASN A 31 9.81 -1.99 11.15
N LEU A 32 8.75 -2.50 10.54
CA LEU A 32 7.47 -2.80 11.19
C LEU A 32 7.63 -3.94 12.20
N ASP A 33 6.93 -3.81 13.31
CA ASP A 33 6.83 -4.81 14.36
C ASP A 33 5.51 -4.60 15.10
N PHE A 34 4.51 -5.42 14.76
CA PHE A 34 3.17 -5.33 15.34
C PHE A 34 3.14 -5.70 16.83
N GLU A 35 4.02 -6.61 17.26
CA GLU A 35 4.14 -7.05 18.65
C GLU A 35 4.75 -5.96 19.55
N ARG A 36 5.59 -5.09 18.96
CA ARG A 36 6.19 -3.93 19.64
C ARG A 36 5.50 -2.61 19.33
N ASN A 37 4.29 -2.65 18.75
CA ASN A 37 3.51 -1.46 18.38
C ASN A 37 4.20 -0.50 17.39
N LYS A 38 5.15 -0.98 16.57
CA LYS A 38 5.81 -0.19 15.51
C LYS A 38 4.97 -0.04 14.24
N TYR A 39 3.69 -0.44 14.27
CA TYR A 39 2.74 -0.26 13.16
C TYR A 39 2.23 1.18 13.03
N ALA A 40 2.51 2.06 14.00
CA ALA A 40 2.03 3.44 14.02
C ALA A 40 2.42 4.22 12.75
N ILE A 41 3.54 3.88 12.13
CA ILE A 41 3.97 4.47 10.85
C ILE A 41 2.99 4.17 9.71
N LEU A 42 2.38 2.99 9.67
CA LEU A 42 1.37 2.64 8.66
C LEU A 42 0.11 3.50 8.82
N TYR A 43 -0.29 3.73 10.07
CA TYR A 43 -1.43 4.59 10.38
C TYR A 43 -1.15 6.06 10.03
N ASP A 44 0.07 6.56 10.28
CA ASP A 44 0.50 7.89 9.84
C ASP A 44 0.41 8.01 8.31
N MET A 45 0.97 7.05 7.57
CA MET A 45 0.92 7.03 6.10
C MET A 45 -0.52 7.06 5.57
N TYR A 46 -1.40 6.22 6.13
CA TYR A 46 -2.83 6.18 5.78
C TYR A 46 -3.54 7.52 6.08
N SER A 47 -3.38 8.05 7.28
CA SER A 47 -4.06 9.29 7.71
C SER A 47 -3.60 10.50 6.88
N ARG A 48 -2.30 10.57 6.56
CA ARG A 48 -1.72 11.62 5.70
C ARG A 48 -2.21 11.52 4.27
N PHE A 49 -2.30 10.32 3.70
CA PHE A 49 -2.85 10.11 2.36
C PHE A 49 -4.29 10.61 2.28
N ARG A 50 -5.15 10.26 3.26
CA ARG A 50 -6.54 10.75 3.29
C ARG A 50 -6.61 12.27 3.29
N ARG A 51 -5.80 12.93 4.12
CA ARG A 51 -5.73 14.40 4.17
C ARG A 51 -5.29 14.98 2.83
N ALA A 52 -4.25 14.42 2.22
CA ALA A 52 -3.73 14.88 0.94
C ALA A 52 -4.73 14.67 -0.21
N TYR A 53 -5.37 13.51 -0.27
CA TYR A 53 -6.28 13.14 -1.35
C TYR A 53 -7.59 13.93 -1.34
N TYR A 54 -8.22 14.12 -0.18
CA TYR A 54 -9.49 14.84 -0.06
C TYR A 54 -9.32 16.35 0.18
N GLY A 55 -8.08 16.84 0.38
CA GLY A 55 -7.82 18.25 0.68
C GLY A 55 -8.52 18.74 1.94
N CYS A 56 -8.75 17.85 2.91
CA CYS A 56 -9.55 18.13 4.10
C CYS A 56 -8.68 18.21 5.34
N ASP A 57 -8.77 19.33 6.08
CA ASP A 57 -8.06 19.55 7.34
C ASP A 57 -8.66 18.78 8.53
N CYS A 58 -9.68 17.94 8.32
CA CYS A 58 -10.22 17.11 9.38
C CYS A 58 -9.16 16.13 9.91
N ALA A 59 -8.85 16.29 11.20
CA ALA A 59 -7.80 15.55 11.90
C ALA A 59 -8.05 14.03 11.97
N GLU A 60 -9.30 13.58 11.85
CA GLU A 60 -9.66 12.19 12.12
C GLU A 60 -9.81 11.37 10.85
N ALA A 61 -8.90 10.41 10.64
CA ALA A 61 -9.03 9.38 9.62
C ALA A 61 -10.30 8.54 9.86
N TYR A 62 -10.84 7.91 8.80
CA TYR A 62 -12.08 7.14 8.92
C TYR A 62 -11.96 5.97 9.91
N LEU A 63 -10.82 5.28 9.88
CA LEU A 63 -10.47 4.30 10.89
C LEU A 63 -9.71 4.99 12.03
N THR A 64 -10.10 4.73 13.27
CA THR A 64 -9.27 5.02 14.44
C THR A 64 -8.04 4.10 14.43
N THR A 65 -6.97 4.46 15.16
CA THR A 65 -5.76 3.63 15.24
C THR A 65 -6.07 2.18 15.67
N THR A 66 -6.99 1.99 16.61
CA THR A 66 -7.42 0.66 17.07
C THR A 66 -8.16 -0.11 15.98
N ASN A 67 -9.10 0.54 15.28
CA ASN A 67 -9.84 -0.11 14.20
C ASN A 67 -8.96 -0.42 12.99
N PHE A 68 -7.96 0.41 12.71
CA PHE A 68 -6.94 0.15 11.69
C PHE A 68 -6.16 -1.12 12.00
N LEU A 69 -5.70 -1.30 13.25
CA LEU A 69 -5.00 -2.51 13.65
C LEU A 69 -5.90 -3.76 13.60
N LEU A 70 -7.15 -3.64 14.05
CA LEU A 70 -8.08 -4.77 14.13
C LEU A 70 -8.61 -5.24 12.77
N ARG A 71 -8.81 -4.31 11.83
CA ARG A 71 -9.45 -4.62 10.53
C ARG A 71 -8.47 -4.80 9.40
N GLY A 72 -7.19 -4.54 9.61
CA GLY A 72 -6.22 -4.73 8.55
C GLY A 72 -5.26 -3.58 8.45
N PRO A 73 -4.05 -3.73 9.00
CA PRO A 73 -2.99 -2.79 8.71
C PRO A 73 -2.58 -2.93 7.25
N PHE A 74 -3.17 -2.11 6.39
CA PHE A 74 -2.75 -1.96 5.00
C PHE A 74 -1.69 -0.88 4.88
N VAL A 75 -0.87 -0.97 3.83
CA VAL A 75 0.19 0.00 3.56
C VAL A 75 -0.27 0.97 2.49
N VAL A 76 -0.16 2.27 2.78
CA VAL A 76 -0.43 3.33 1.80
C VAL A 76 0.88 3.98 1.40
N ILE A 77 1.27 3.84 0.13
CA ILE A 77 2.48 4.47 -0.41
C ILE A 77 2.04 5.63 -1.31
N ASP A 78 2.06 6.83 -0.75
CA ASP A 78 1.71 8.05 -1.48
C ASP A 78 2.85 8.46 -2.43
N CYS A 79 2.62 8.26 -3.74
CA CYS A 79 3.53 8.62 -4.81
C CYS A 79 3.17 9.95 -5.49
N SER A 80 2.30 10.77 -4.89
CA SER A 80 1.89 12.07 -5.46
C SER A 80 3.05 13.02 -5.74
N ARG A 81 4.16 12.87 -4.99
CA ARG A 81 5.41 13.63 -5.13
C ARG A 81 6.53 12.85 -5.84
N GLN A 82 6.17 11.81 -6.60
CA GLN A 82 7.14 11.04 -7.39
C GLN A 82 7.85 11.92 -8.42
N ASN A 83 9.07 11.51 -8.79
CA ASN A 83 9.89 12.26 -9.75
C ASN A 83 9.18 12.37 -11.12
N GLU A 84 9.16 13.57 -11.70
CA GLU A 84 8.50 13.80 -13.00
C GLU A 84 9.12 12.98 -14.13
N SER A 85 10.41 12.62 -14.02
CA SER A 85 11.11 11.78 -15.00
C SER A 85 10.42 10.43 -15.22
N ILE A 86 9.75 9.89 -14.19
CA ILE A 86 9.02 8.62 -14.23
C ILE A 86 7.86 8.69 -15.24
N LYS A 87 7.24 9.86 -15.44
CA LYS A 87 6.05 10.03 -16.31
C LYS A 87 6.36 10.01 -17.81
N SER A 88 7.63 10.08 -18.18
CA SER A 88 8.06 10.22 -19.59
C SER A 88 8.05 8.91 -20.39
N ALA A 89 7.98 7.75 -19.71
CA ALA A 89 8.09 6.43 -20.31
C ALA A 89 7.04 5.45 -19.73
N THR A 90 7.10 4.19 -20.20
CA THR A 90 6.36 3.09 -19.55
C THR A 90 6.88 2.95 -18.11
N VAL A 91 5.96 2.85 -17.16
CA VAL A 91 6.30 2.68 -15.74
C VAL A 91 6.17 1.21 -15.39
N ASP A 92 7.30 0.58 -15.08
CA ASP A 92 7.32 -0.72 -14.42
C ASP A 92 6.99 -0.55 -12.93
N VAL A 93 6.05 -1.35 -12.44
CA VAL A 93 5.54 -1.27 -11.08
C VAL A 93 5.84 -2.59 -10.39
N ARG A 94 6.75 -2.55 -9.43
CA ARG A 94 7.14 -3.74 -8.65
C ARG A 94 6.92 -3.49 -7.17
N LEU A 95 6.18 -4.39 -6.53
CA LEU A 95 6.01 -4.39 -5.07
C LEU A 95 6.84 -5.51 -4.47
N GLU A 96 7.65 -5.15 -3.49
CA GLU A 96 8.41 -6.07 -2.66
C GLU A 96 7.97 -5.87 -1.21
N PHE A 97 7.85 -6.97 -0.47
CA PHE A 97 7.49 -6.92 0.93
C PHE A 97 8.10 -8.10 1.66
N ASP A 98 8.53 -7.81 2.88
CA ASP A 98 9.21 -8.76 3.76
C ASP A 98 8.30 -9.07 4.94
N CYS A 99 8.27 -10.34 5.33
CA CYS A 99 7.57 -10.82 6.52
C CYS A 99 8.57 -11.47 7.47
N LYS A 100 8.35 -11.31 8.78
CA LYS A 100 9.18 -11.92 9.83
C LYS A 100 9.11 -13.46 9.82
N GLU A 101 8.00 -13.99 9.31
CA GLU A 101 7.74 -15.42 9.17
C GLU A 101 7.16 -15.72 7.79
N ASN A 102 7.17 -17.00 7.41
CA ASN A 102 6.60 -17.43 6.15
C ASN A 102 5.10 -17.10 6.11
N MET A 103 4.66 -16.48 5.01
CA MET A 103 3.24 -16.25 4.79
C MET A 103 2.49 -17.59 4.76
N PRO A 104 1.32 -17.68 5.42
CA PRO A 104 0.50 -18.89 5.38
C PRO A 104 0.15 -19.34 3.96
N ALA A 105 -0.12 -20.63 3.80
CA ALA A 105 -0.67 -21.13 2.55
C ALA A 105 -2.06 -20.51 2.29
N ASN A 106 -2.37 -20.26 1.02
CA ASN A 106 -3.63 -19.63 0.57
C ASN A 106 -3.81 -18.15 0.98
N THR A 107 -2.73 -17.44 1.31
CA THR A 107 -2.79 -15.98 1.47
C THR A 107 -3.06 -15.30 0.13
N THR A 108 -3.99 -14.35 0.13
CA THR A 108 -4.30 -13.51 -1.03
C THR A 108 -3.87 -12.07 -0.75
N ALA A 109 -3.04 -11.50 -1.61
CA ALA A 109 -2.67 -10.09 -1.56
C ALA A 109 -3.61 -9.26 -2.44
N TYR A 110 -4.03 -8.11 -1.93
CA TYR A 110 -4.83 -7.13 -2.67
C TYR A 110 -4.00 -5.86 -2.88
N CYS A 111 -4.04 -5.32 -4.10
CA CYS A 111 -3.36 -4.07 -4.45
C CYS A 111 -4.35 -3.15 -5.16
N LEU A 112 -4.43 -1.89 -4.70
CA LEU A 112 -5.19 -0.84 -5.35
C LEU A 112 -4.22 0.26 -5.81
N ILE A 113 -4.22 0.54 -7.10
CA ILE A 113 -3.45 1.63 -7.69
C ILE A 113 -4.40 2.77 -8.01
N MET A 114 -4.16 3.94 -7.41
CA MET A 114 -4.90 5.16 -7.69
C MET A 114 -4.03 6.07 -8.55
N HIS A 115 -4.51 6.39 -9.75
CA HIS A 115 -3.81 7.23 -10.73
C HIS A 115 -4.83 8.13 -11.44
N ASP A 116 -4.38 9.27 -11.98
CA ASP A 116 -5.23 10.17 -12.77
C ASP A 116 -5.67 9.60 -14.14
N ARG A 117 -5.20 8.38 -14.48
CA ARG A 117 -5.50 7.67 -15.73
C ARG A 117 -6.20 6.36 -15.38
N VAL A 118 -7.30 6.10 -16.08
CA VAL A 118 -7.99 4.81 -15.99
C VAL A 118 -7.31 3.83 -16.96
N VAL A 119 -6.81 2.73 -16.40
CA VAL A 119 -6.17 1.65 -17.17
C VAL A 119 -6.72 0.31 -16.72
N GLU A 120 -6.89 -0.60 -17.67
CA GLU A 120 -7.21 -2.00 -17.43
C GLU A 120 -5.90 -2.80 -17.38
N TYR A 121 -5.64 -3.48 -16.27
CA TYR A 121 -4.49 -4.37 -16.12
C TYR A 121 -4.93 -5.83 -16.11
N SER A 122 -4.33 -6.66 -16.97
CA SER A 122 -4.50 -8.12 -16.97
C SER A 122 -3.29 -8.79 -16.32
N PRO A 123 -3.40 -9.28 -15.07
CA PRO A 123 -2.27 -9.85 -14.32
C PRO A 123 -1.64 -11.08 -14.97
N LEU A 124 -2.42 -11.84 -15.74
CA LEU A 124 -1.94 -13.08 -16.37
C LEU A 124 -1.12 -12.82 -17.64
N THR A 125 -1.31 -11.68 -18.29
CA THR A 125 -0.67 -11.35 -19.57
C THR A 125 0.25 -10.14 -19.45
N ASN A 126 0.30 -9.49 -18.29
CA ASN A 126 0.99 -8.22 -18.05
C ASN A 126 0.59 -7.10 -19.03
N VAL A 127 -0.61 -7.19 -19.62
CA VAL A 127 -1.10 -6.20 -20.58
C VAL A 127 -1.78 -5.08 -19.81
N VAL A 128 -1.38 -3.84 -20.10
CA VAL A 128 -2.03 -2.61 -19.63
C VAL A 128 -2.72 -1.95 -20.83
N ARG A 129 -4.03 -1.76 -20.76
CA ARG A 129 -4.81 -1.03 -21.77
C ARG A 129 -5.30 0.28 -21.19
N ARG A 130 -5.18 1.36 -21.96
CA ARG A 130 -5.80 2.63 -21.61
C ARG A 130 -7.28 2.57 -21.93
N ILE A 131 -8.13 2.84 -20.94
CA ILE A 131 -9.55 3.09 -21.17
C ILE A 131 -9.66 4.58 -21.48
N VAL A 132 -10.07 4.92 -22.70
CA VAL A 132 -10.29 6.30 -23.16
C VAL A 132 -11.68 6.74 -22.78
#